data_AF-A0A0H4WVE9-F1
#
_entry.id   AF-A0A0H4WVE9-F1
#
_cell.length_a   1.000
_cell.length_b   1.000
_cell.length_c   1.000
_cell.angle_alpha   90.00
_cell.angle_beta   90.00
_cell.angle_gamma   90.00
#
_symmetry.space_group_name_H-M   'P 1'
#
loop_
_entity.id
_entity.type
_entity.pdbx_description
1 polymer ?
#
loop_
_entity_poly.entity_id
_entity_poly.type
_entity_poly.pdbx_seq_one_letter_code
_entity_poly.pdbx_strand_id
1 'polypeptide(L)'
;MVSAGSVFKDGETLNYGGLIFALRQRGTSLWLGCPRIEGDSVFDDEGDVSPLLSLLAREIHFARSLGVEPEQVNLWDKVVLEEGCLSETDVFMERTPDAPSGDSGWFIGRVVEGEGERVLTALRVWHLLRLRPRLVDAMALPRRFLVVWHGDDVVGVQDANGNERWGLK
;
A
#
# COMPACT_ATOMS: atom_id res chain seq x y z
N MET A 1 4.58 4.40 35.37
CA MET A 1 5.77 3.70 34.86
C MET A 1 6.22 4.49 33.64
N VAL A 2 7.22 5.36 33.78
CA VAL A 2 7.74 6.14 32.65
C VAL A 2 8.74 5.24 31.96
N SER A 3 8.41 4.70 30.79
CA SER A 3 9.41 3.94 30.02
C SER A 3 10.52 4.90 29.64
N ALA A 4 11.78 4.49 29.86
CA ALA A 4 12.94 5.21 29.35
C ALA A 4 12.90 5.16 27.81
N GLY A 5 12.24 6.15 27.20
CA GLY A 5 12.22 6.32 25.75
C GLY A 5 13.57 6.84 25.27
N SER A 6 14.04 6.31 24.14
CA SER A 6 15.17 6.88 23.41
C SER A 6 14.83 8.30 22.94
N VAL A 7 15.83 9.19 22.93
CA VAL A 7 15.68 10.55 22.37
C VAL A 7 15.60 10.45 20.86
N PHE A 8 14.45 10.79 20.28
CA PHE A 8 14.27 10.89 18.83
C PHE A 8 15.05 12.08 18.27
N LYS A 9 15.64 11.91 17.10
CA LYS A 9 16.38 12.97 16.40
C LYS A 9 15.50 13.69 15.38
N ASP A 10 15.76 14.97 15.18
CA ASP A 10 15.16 15.70 14.06
C ASP A 10 15.54 15.00 12.74
N GLY A 11 14.56 14.80 11.85
CA GLY A 11 14.78 14.06 10.61
C GLY A 11 14.42 12.57 10.68
N GLU A 12 14.34 11.99 11.87
CA GLU A 12 14.13 10.54 12.06
C GLU A 12 12.74 10.09 11.56
N THR A 13 12.66 8.85 11.11
CA THR A 13 11.43 8.23 10.64
C THR A 13 10.96 7.13 11.58
N LEU A 14 9.66 7.10 11.85
CA LEU A 14 9.02 6.07 12.67
C LEU A 14 8.11 5.21 11.80
N ASN A 15 8.30 3.89 11.81
CA ASN A 15 7.38 2.96 11.17
C ASN A 15 6.36 2.44 12.19
N TYR A 16 5.08 2.72 11.94
CA TYR A 16 3.97 2.17 12.71
C TYR A 16 2.94 1.57 11.75
N GLY A 17 2.75 0.26 11.86
CA GLY A 17 1.87 -0.51 10.99
C GLY A 17 2.37 -0.70 9.55
N GLY A 18 3.42 -0.03 9.08
CA GLY A 18 3.76 0.01 7.65
C GLY A 18 3.69 1.43 7.09
N LEU A 19 3.04 2.34 7.82
CA LEU A 19 3.13 3.77 7.61
C LEU A 19 4.42 4.31 8.21
N ILE A 20 5.07 5.22 7.48
CA ILE A 20 6.23 5.93 7.99
C ILE A 20 5.87 7.39 8.24
N PHE A 21 6.15 7.84 9.45
CA PHE A 21 6.01 9.24 9.86
C PHE A 21 7.39 9.89 9.92
N ALA A 22 7.47 11.15 9.52
CA ALA A 22 8.64 11.98 9.75
C ALA A 22 8.50 12.71 11.09
N LEU A 23 9.54 12.63 11.92
CA LEU A 23 9.67 13.46 13.11
C LEU A 23 10.42 14.75 12.74
N ARG A 24 9.88 15.89 13.19
CA ARG A 24 10.44 17.21 12.96
C ARG A 24 10.47 18.01 14.25
N GLN A 25 11.63 18.53 14.62
CA GLN A 25 11.75 19.42 15.76
C GLN A 25 11.43 20.86 15.34
N ARG A 26 10.47 21.50 16.02
CA ARG A 26 10.15 22.93 15.85
C ARG A 26 10.20 23.61 17.21
N GLY A 27 11.31 24.30 17.48
CA GLY A 27 11.59 24.88 18.79
C GLY A 27 11.68 23.80 19.88
N THR A 28 10.80 23.88 20.87
CA THR A 28 10.70 22.91 21.99
C THR A 28 9.71 21.77 21.72
N SER A 29 9.03 21.77 20.56
CA SER A 29 8.01 20.78 20.22
C SER A 29 8.49 19.81 19.16
N LEU A 30 8.03 18.56 19.24
CA LEU A 30 8.22 17.53 18.22
C LEU A 30 6.93 17.37 17.42
N TRP A 31 7.03 17.42 16.09
CA TRP A 31 5.92 17.31 15.16
C TRP A 31 6.02 15.99 14.39
N LEU A 32 4.87 15.34 14.22
CA LEU A 32 4.70 14.22 13.29
C LEU A 32 4.21 14.76 11.95
N GLY A 33 4.83 14.33 10.87
CA GLY A 33 4.44 14.70 9.51
C GLY A 33 4.59 13.55 8.54
N CYS A 34 4.22 13.80 7.29
CA CYS A 34 4.39 12.85 6.21
C CYS A 34 5.88 12.76 5.78
N PRO A 35 6.35 11.60 5.31
CA PRO A 35 7.70 11.46 4.80
C PRO A 35 7.84 12.24 3.48
N ARG A 36 9.05 12.75 3.25
CA ARG A 36 9.43 13.36 1.97
C ARG A 36 10.34 12.43 1.18
N ILE A 37 10.18 12.45 -0.12
CA ILE A 37 10.96 11.67 -1.08
C ILE A 37 11.44 12.61 -2.17
N GLU A 38 12.76 12.68 -2.33
CA GLU A 38 13.42 13.56 -3.32
C GLU A 38 13.04 15.05 -3.20
N GLY A 39 12.62 15.49 -2.02
CA GLY A 39 12.21 16.87 -1.75
C GLY A 39 10.69 17.07 -1.81
N ASP A 40 9.98 16.19 -2.51
CA ASP A 40 8.52 16.18 -2.57
C ASP A 40 7.93 15.46 -1.37
N SER A 41 6.88 16.02 -0.80
CA SER A 41 6.13 15.29 0.21
C SER A 41 5.33 14.16 -0.43
N VAL A 42 5.28 12.98 0.16
CA VAL A 42 4.38 11.90 -0.31
C VAL A 42 2.92 12.40 -0.31
N PHE A 43 2.61 13.35 0.58
CA PHE A 43 1.32 14.01 0.75
C PHE A 43 1.49 15.52 0.85
N ASP A 44 0.63 16.32 0.20
CA ASP A 44 0.88 17.74 -0.09
C ASP A 44 1.14 18.69 1.10
N ASP A 45 0.90 18.28 2.36
CA ASP A 45 1.05 19.15 3.53
C ASP A 45 2.15 18.70 4.53
N GLU A 46 3.01 19.65 4.95
CA GLU A 46 4.24 19.38 5.72
C GLU A 46 4.02 18.94 7.19
N GLY A 47 2.77 18.91 7.64
CA GLY A 47 2.41 18.50 9.00
C GLY A 47 1.01 17.90 9.11
N ASP A 48 0.28 17.76 8.00
CA ASP A 48 -0.99 17.06 8.01
C ASP A 48 -0.75 15.57 7.74
N VAL A 49 -1.00 14.75 8.75
CA VAL A 49 -0.94 13.29 8.65
C VAL A 49 -2.28 12.68 8.27
N SER A 50 -3.34 13.49 8.11
CA SER A 50 -4.67 13.02 7.71
C SER A 50 -4.67 12.17 6.44
N PRO A 51 -3.85 12.44 5.41
CA PRO A 51 -3.78 11.57 4.23
C PRO A 51 -3.25 10.16 4.53
N LEU A 52 -2.20 10.03 5.35
CA LEU A 52 -1.67 8.73 5.80
C LEU A 52 -2.71 7.98 6.64
N LEU A 53 -3.38 8.67 7.55
CA LEU A 53 -4.42 8.07 8.39
C LEU A 53 -5.64 7.65 7.57
N SER A 54 -6.01 8.43 6.57
CA SER A 54 -7.12 8.12 5.65
C SER A 54 -6.79 6.91 4.78
N LEU A 55 -5.55 6.80 4.31
CA LEU A 55 -5.07 5.61 3.60
C LEU A 55 -5.21 4.36 4.48
N LEU A 56 -4.67 4.41 5.70
CA LEU A 56 -4.76 3.30 6.64
C LEU A 56 -6.20 2.94 6.97
N ALA A 57 -7.07 3.94 7.16
CA ALA A 57 -8.49 3.70 7.41
C ALA A 57 -9.16 2.98 6.23
N ARG A 58 -8.84 3.36 4.99
CA ARG A 58 -9.35 2.69 3.77
C ARG A 58 -8.86 1.25 3.67
N GLU A 59 -7.57 1.01 3.84
CA GLU A 59 -6.97 -0.33 3.82
C GLU A 59 -7.58 -1.26 4.89
N ILE A 60 -7.70 -0.77 6.13
CA ILE A 60 -8.33 -1.52 7.22
C ILE A 60 -9.80 -1.78 6.91
N HIS A 61 -10.53 -0.79 6.40
CA HIS A 61 -11.93 -0.94 6.05
C HIS A 61 -12.12 -1.98 4.95
N PHE A 62 -11.27 -1.97 3.93
CA PHE A 62 -11.30 -2.91 2.82
C PHE A 62 -11.04 -4.35 3.27
N ALA A 63 -10.00 -4.60 4.08
CA ALA A 63 -9.75 -5.93 4.62
C ALA A 63 -10.90 -6.42 5.51
N ARG A 64 -11.43 -5.55 6.37
CA ARG A 64 -12.52 -5.89 7.29
C ARG A 64 -13.85 -6.12 6.60
N SER A 65 -14.14 -5.44 5.49
CA SER A 65 -15.37 -5.70 4.71
C SER A 65 -15.37 -7.11 4.11
N LEU A 66 -14.19 -7.71 3.94
CA LEU A 66 -13.99 -9.08 3.48
C LEU A 66 -13.90 -10.10 4.65
N GLY A 67 -14.05 -9.63 5.89
CA GLY A 67 -14.01 -10.45 7.10
C GLY A 67 -12.62 -10.97 7.44
N VAL A 68 -11.55 -10.27 7.04
CA VAL A 68 -10.16 -10.67 7.33
C VAL A 68 -9.41 -9.60 8.10
N GLU A 69 -8.45 -10.06 8.90
CA GLU A 69 -7.51 -9.16 9.57
C GLU A 69 -6.50 -8.61 8.55
N PRO A 70 -6.25 -7.28 8.55
CA PRO A 70 -5.32 -6.67 7.61
C PRO A 70 -3.86 -7.07 7.92
N GLU A 71 -3.11 -7.40 6.87
CA GLU A 71 -1.65 -7.54 6.85
C GLU A 71 -1.05 -6.36 6.09
N GLN A 72 -0.73 -5.28 6.82
CA GLN A 72 -0.24 -4.04 6.23
C GLN A 72 1.05 -4.23 5.42
N VAL A 73 1.19 -3.45 4.36
CA VAL A 73 2.41 -3.34 3.56
C VAL A 73 3.24 -2.13 4.01
N ASN A 74 4.56 -2.22 3.88
CA ASN A 74 5.40 -1.06 4.06
C ASN A 74 5.35 -0.21 2.77
N LEU A 75 5.09 1.10 2.89
CA LEU A 75 5.04 2.01 1.74
C LEU A 75 6.35 2.04 0.92
N TRP A 76 7.47 1.64 1.52
CA TRP A 76 8.77 1.55 0.88
C TRP A 76 9.08 0.18 0.30
N ASP A 77 8.22 -0.81 0.47
CA ASP A 77 8.39 -2.07 -0.24
C ASP A 77 8.08 -1.88 -1.72
N LYS A 78 8.64 -2.77 -2.54
CA LYS A 78 8.38 -2.82 -3.97
C LYS A 78 7.07 -3.55 -4.23
N VAL A 79 6.31 -3.07 -5.21
CA VAL A 79 5.27 -3.82 -5.90
C VAL A 79 5.79 -4.14 -7.30
N VAL A 80 5.66 -5.39 -7.71
CA VAL A 80 6.01 -5.83 -9.06
C VAL A 80 4.80 -5.60 -9.95
N LEU A 81 5.02 -5.13 -11.18
CA LEU A 81 3.96 -4.94 -12.13
C LEU A 81 4.39 -5.37 -13.53
N GLU A 82 3.40 -5.81 -14.30
CA GLU A 82 3.51 -5.89 -15.75
C GLU A 82 3.58 -4.47 -16.35
N GLU A 83 4.51 -4.25 -17.27
CA GLU A 83 4.68 -2.95 -17.91
C GLU A 83 3.39 -2.49 -18.61
N GLY A 84 2.98 -1.24 -18.36
CA GLY A 84 1.76 -0.66 -18.91
C GLY A 84 0.45 -1.09 -18.23
N CYS A 85 0.45 -2.03 -17.27
CA CYS A 85 -0.81 -2.48 -16.67
C CYS A 85 -1.58 -1.36 -15.94
N LEU A 86 -0.88 -0.37 -15.37
CA LEU A 86 -1.54 0.69 -14.59
C LEU A 86 -2.43 1.60 -15.44
N SER A 87 -2.22 1.68 -16.76
CA SER A 87 -3.10 2.41 -17.69
C SER A 87 -4.31 1.62 -18.17
N GLU A 88 -4.37 0.32 -17.90
CA GLU A 88 -5.48 -0.53 -18.32
C GLU A 88 -6.70 -0.37 -17.42
N THR A 89 -7.90 -0.50 -17.98
CA THR A 89 -9.13 -0.48 -17.17
C THR A 89 -9.18 -1.73 -16.27
N ASP A 90 -8.93 -2.90 -16.86
CA ASP A 90 -9.01 -4.19 -16.17
C ASP A 90 -7.64 -4.66 -15.72
N VAL A 91 -7.44 -4.72 -14.40
CA VAL A 91 -6.19 -5.20 -13.79
C VAL A 91 -6.49 -6.21 -12.69
N PHE A 92 -5.57 -7.14 -12.47
CA PHE A 92 -5.59 -7.98 -11.29
C PHE A 92 -4.38 -7.70 -10.41
N MET A 93 -4.55 -7.95 -9.12
CA MET A 93 -3.52 -7.90 -8.12
C MET A 93 -3.48 -9.25 -7.43
N GLU A 94 -2.29 -9.83 -7.24
CA GLU A 94 -2.12 -11.04 -6.42
C GLU A 94 -1.00 -10.85 -5.42
N ARG A 95 -1.16 -11.40 -4.22
CA ARG A 95 -0.15 -11.34 -3.17
C ARG A 95 0.55 -12.68 -3.01
N THR A 96 1.82 -12.77 -3.35
CA THR A 96 2.61 -14.00 -3.23
C THR A 96 2.83 -14.37 -1.76
N PRO A 97 2.87 -15.68 -1.42
CA PRO A 97 3.10 -16.15 -0.05
C PRO A 97 4.50 -15.83 0.45
N ASP A 98 5.49 -15.93 -0.44
CA ASP A 98 6.90 -15.79 -0.12
C ASP A 98 7.48 -14.59 -0.87
N ALA A 99 7.54 -13.45 -0.19
CA ALA A 99 8.18 -12.25 -0.71
C ALA A 99 9.49 -11.98 0.04
N PRO A 100 10.60 -11.71 -0.67
CA PRO A 100 11.85 -11.33 -0.03
C PRO A 100 11.71 -9.98 0.68
N SER A 101 12.57 -9.72 1.66
CA SER A 101 12.60 -8.43 2.37
C SER A 101 12.73 -7.26 1.39
N GLY A 102 11.88 -6.23 1.56
CA GLY A 102 11.81 -5.09 0.66
C GLY A 102 10.88 -5.26 -0.54
N ASP A 103 10.20 -6.40 -0.64
CA ASP A 103 9.10 -6.67 -1.56
C ASP A 103 7.79 -6.82 -0.77
N SER A 104 6.74 -6.15 -1.26
CA SER A 104 5.40 -6.19 -0.65
C SER A 104 4.75 -7.55 -0.87
N GLY A 105 5.25 -8.30 -1.86
CA GLY A 105 4.69 -9.51 -2.44
C GLY A 105 3.50 -9.27 -3.35
N TRP A 106 3.11 -8.01 -3.59
CA TRP A 106 2.08 -7.72 -4.57
C TRP A 106 2.67 -7.75 -5.98
N PHE A 107 1.95 -8.44 -6.85
CA PHE A 107 2.07 -8.37 -8.30
C PHE A 107 0.81 -7.70 -8.87
N ILE A 108 0.97 -6.83 -9.88
CA ILE A 108 -0.14 -6.22 -10.63
C ILE A 108 0.02 -6.55 -12.12
N GLY A 109 -1.02 -7.12 -12.72
CA GLY A 109 -1.02 -7.54 -14.11
C GLY A 109 -2.30 -7.17 -14.85
N ARG A 110 -2.25 -7.30 -16.17
CA ARG A 110 -3.43 -7.14 -17.04
C ARG A 110 -4.30 -8.38 -16.96
N VAL A 111 -5.63 -8.21 -16.93
CA VAL A 111 -6.55 -9.36 -16.95
C VAL A 111 -6.52 -10.08 -18.29
N VAL A 112 -6.41 -9.32 -19.39
CA VAL A 112 -6.29 -9.86 -20.74
C VAL A 112 -4.82 -10.03 -21.08
N GLU A 113 -4.43 -11.24 -21.48
CA GLU A 113 -3.07 -11.49 -21.95
C GLU A 113 -2.83 -10.75 -23.28
N GLY A 114 -1.79 -9.92 -23.31
CA GLY A 114 -1.28 -9.36 -24.56
C GLY A 114 -0.52 -10.40 -25.37
N GLU A 115 -0.34 -10.15 -26.66
CA GLU A 115 0.58 -10.96 -27.47
C GLU A 115 2.03 -10.65 -27.07
N GLY A 116 2.77 -11.68 -26.62
CA GLY A 116 4.20 -11.58 -26.31
C GLY A 116 4.58 -11.89 -24.86
N GLU A 117 5.86 -11.73 -24.54
CA GLU A 117 6.40 -11.94 -23.19
C GLU A 117 6.01 -10.77 -22.27
N ARG A 118 5.63 -11.07 -21.02
CA ARG A 118 5.31 -10.04 -20.03
C ARG A 118 6.60 -9.37 -19.56
N VAL A 119 6.78 -8.11 -19.94
CA VAL A 119 7.87 -7.28 -19.39
C VAL A 119 7.48 -6.84 -17.99
N LEU A 120 8.36 -7.11 -17.02
CA LEU A 120 8.13 -6.79 -15.61
C LEU A 120 8.93 -5.57 -15.19
N THR A 121 8.30 -4.70 -14.41
CA THR A 121 8.94 -3.58 -13.72
C THR A 121 8.51 -3.56 -12.25
N ALA A 122 9.13 -2.69 -11.46
CA ALA A 122 8.80 -2.54 -10.05
C ALA A 122 8.85 -1.08 -9.63
N LEU A 123 7.92 -0.71 -8.75
CA LEU A 123 7.87 0.60 -8.12
C LEU A 123 7.59 0.46 -6.64
N ARG A 124 7.81 1.53 -5.88
CA ARG A 124 7.51 1.55 -4.45
C ARG A 124 6.00 1.69 -4.23
N VAL A 125 5.44 1.11 -3.18
CA VAL A 125 4.00 1.23 -2.88
C VAL A 125 3.54 2.71 -2.82
N TRP A 126 4.36 3.61 -2.29
CA TRP A 126 4.04 5.06 -2.31
C TRP A 126 3.97 5.67 -3.73
N HIS A 127 4.72 5.14 -4.70
CA HIS A 127 4.58 5.55 -6.11
C HIS A 127 3.23 5.06 -6.67
N LEU A 128 2.80 3.84 -6.30
CA LEU A 128 1.49 3.34 -6.73
C LEU A 128 0.36 4.23 -6.24
N LEU A 129 0.47 4.74 -5.00
CA LEU A 129 -0.49 5.67 -4.43
C LEU A 129 -0.68 6.93 -5.28
N ARG A 130 0.39 7.44 -5.90
CA ARG A 130 0.33 8.61 -6.80
C ARG A 130 -0.24 8.27 -8.17
N LEU A 131 0.04 7.07 -8.69
CA LEU A 131 -0.34 6.66 -10.04
C LEU A 131 -1.77 6.10 -10.12
N ARG A 132 -2.16 5.25 -9.16
CA ARG A 132 -3.47 4.58 -9.12
C ARG A 132 -3.90 4.34 -7.66
N PRO A 133 -4.34 5.39 -6.95
CA PRO A 133 -4.53 5.39 -5.49
C PRO A 133 -5.54 4.36 -4.97
N ARG A 134 -6.48 3.92 -5.82
CA ARG A 134 -7.52 2.96 -5.45
C ARG A 134 -6.98 1.55 -5.28
N LEU A 135 -5.95 1.16 -6.04
CA LEU A 135 -5.34 -0.17 -5.92
C LEU A 135 -4.68 -0.41 -4.55
N VAL A 136 -4.22 0.66 -3.89
CA VAL A 136 -3.58 0.57 -2.57
C VAL A 136 -4.57 0.09 -1.50
N ASP A 137 -5.88 0.27 -1.68
CA ASP A 137 -6.90 -0.20 -0.71
C ASP A 137 -6.82 -1.71 -0.47
N ALA A 138 -6.50 -2.49 -1.51
CA ALA A 138 -6.35 -3.93 -1.42
C ALA A 138 -5.02 -4.38 -0.82
N MET A 139 -4.02 -3.49 -0.68
CA MET A 139 -2.67 -3.93 -0.34
C MET A 139 -2.53 -4.45 1.09
N ALA A 140 -3.45 -4.10 1.99
CA ALA A 140 -3.52 -4.67 3.32
C ALA A 140 -4.17 -6.07 3.38
N LEU A 141 -4.60 -6.65 2.25
CA LEU A 141 -5.07 -8.02 2.25
C LEU A 141 -3.94 -9.02 2.53
N PRO A 142 -4.20 -10.11 3.27
CA PRO A 142 -3.20 -11.12 3.56
C PRO A 142 -2.57 -11.74 2.31
N ARG A 143 -1.46 -12.43 2.53
CA ARG A 143 -0.83 -13.29 1.51
C ARG A 143 -1.84 -14.24 0.85
N ARG A 144 -1.60 -14.54 -0.43
CA ARG A 144 -2.39 -15.43 -1.29
C ARG A 144 -3.78 -14.91 -1.67
N PHE A 145 -4.04 -13.62 -1.46
CA PHE A 145 -5.24 -12.98 -2.01
C PHE A 145 -5.03 -12.61 -3.48
N LEU A 146 -6.12 -12.67 -4.24
CA LEU A 146 -6.23 -12.13 -5.59
C LEU A 146 -7.40 -11.15 -5.64
N VAL A 147 -7.20 -10.00 -6.27
CA VAL A 147 -8.21 -8.95 -6.44
C VAL A 147 -8.26 -8.55 -7.90
N VAL A 148 -9.46 -8.49 -8.47
CA VAL A 148 -9.70 -8.03 -9.85
C VAL A 148 -10.42 -6.69 -9.80
N TRP A 149 -9.93 -5.76 -10.59
CA TRP A 149 -10.41 -4.39 -10.69
C TRP A 149 -10.92 -4.09 -12.09
N HIS A 150 -11.99 -3.31 -12.15
CA HIS A 150 -12.46 -2.62 -13.35
C HIS A 150 -12.45 -1.11 -13.08
N GLY A 151 -11.48 -0.40 -13.65
CA GLY A 151 -11.21 1.00 -13.31
C GLY A 151 -10.79 1.13 -11.85
N ASP A 152 -11.67 1.73 -11.05
CA ASP A 152 -11.51 1.98 -9.60
C ASP A 152 -12.42 1.10 -8.72
N ASP A 153 -13.18 0.19 -9.36
CA ASP A 153 -14.11 -0.72 -8.71
C ASP A 153 -13.54 -2.13 -8.62
N VAL A 154 -13.72 -2.78 -7.46
CA VAL A 154 -13.36 -4.19 -7.28
C VAL A 154 -14.49 -5.05 -7.82
N VAL A 155 -14.17 -5.90 -8.79
CA VAL A 155 -15.14 -6.81 -9.44
C VAL A 155 -14.95 -8.27 -9.04
N GLY A 156 -13.87 -8.60 -8.34
CA GLY A 156 -13.65 -9.93 -7.80
C GLY A 156 -12.57 -9.96 -6.73
N VAL A 157 -12.75 -10.83 -5.73
CA VAL A 157 -11.73 -11.11 -4.70
C VAL A 157 -11.73 -12.61 -4.44
N GLN A 158 -10.55 -13.22 -4.44
CA GLN A 158 -10.34 -14.61 -4.02
C GLN A 158 -9.40 -14.66 -2.81
N ASP A 159 -9.76 -15.45 -1.81
CA ASP A 159 -8.90 -15.69 -0.64
C ASP A 159 -7.81 -16.73 -0.90
N ALA A 160 -6.98 -16.98 0.10
CA ALA A 160 -5.90 -17.95 0.06
C ALA A 160 -6.32 -19.39 -0.30
N ASN A 161 -7.59 -19.74 -0.11
CA ASN A 161 -8.16 -21.05 -0.42
C ASN A 161 -8.82 -21.09 -1.80
N GLY A 162 -8.79 -19.98 -2.55
CA GLY A 162 -9.50 -19.82 -3.82
C GLY A 162 -11.00 -19.59 -3.67
N ASN A 163 -11.49 -19.32 -2.45
CA ASN A 163 -12.90 -18.97 -2.27
C ASN A 163 -13.11 -17.53 -2.70
N GLU A 164 -14.17 -17.30 -3.48
CA GLU A 164 -14.63 -15.94 -3.70
C GLU A 164 -15.03 -15.28 -2.37
N ARG A 165 -14.48 -14.10 -2.16
CA ARG A 165 -14.82 -13.20 -1.06
C ARG A 165 -15.54 -11.99 -1.65
N TRP A 166 -16.63 -12.18 -2.39
CA TRP A 166 -17.52 -11.08 -2.76
C TRP A 166 -18.96 -11.55 -2.98
N GLY A 167 -19.92 -10.79 -2.46
CA GLY A 167 -21.34 -11.11 -2.53
C GLY A 167 -22.12 -10.83 -1.23
N LEU A 168 -22.42 -9.57 -0.95
CA LEU A 168 -23.74 -9.17 -0.45
C LEU A 168 -24.12 -7.87 -1.17
N LYS A 169 -25.34 -7.87 -1.71
CA LYS A 169 -25.97 -6.86 -2.56
C LYS A 169 -25.74 -5.41 -2.14
#